data_AF-A0A2V1DL21-F1
#
_entry.id   AF-A0A2V1DL21-F1
#
_cell.length_a   1.000
_cell.length_b   1.000
_cell.length_c   1.000
_cell.angle_alpha   90.00
_cell.angle_beta   90.00
_cell.angle_gamma   90.00
#
_symmetry.space_group_name_H-M   'P 1'
#
loop_
_entity.id
_entity.type
_entity.pdbx_description
1 polymer ?
#
loop_
_entity_poly.entity_id
_entity_poly.type
_entity_poly.pdbx_seq_one_letter_code
_entity_poly.pdbx_strand_id
1 'polypeptide(L)'
;LANFGQTVNVLGLMERTDQDFIDGLALDLFSPSNRTLVVQQNLSPLPGNFVSGSSGAPFVSLSNYSWVIKLNETANDLIAKIELPYDPVALQKVDIDQGNTYVGVLAADKKSWTVFESQRNVHVSENKTRMIKMTSLDGEYMLLGRQTADISNIFVQYGQGATRTVNVTGGSGIEDAEFIDGLRFTIESDHAFTMNVDIKNGVPADVLPPNTSSLNNPAMLAAKTAGGVYAEERLSVARRSLNATSEWFMPLSRQSQDLLISEDRIKVPGLTNLDGQYVVLIS
;
A
#
# COMPACT_ATOMS: atom_id res chain seq x y z
N LEU A 1 -29.73 4.70 5.85
CA LEU A 1 -28.87 5.62 5.07
C LEU A 1 -29.00 7.01 5.66
N ALA A 2 -27.88 7.67 5.98
CA ALA A 2 -27.86 9.05 6.45
C ALA A 2 -27.93 10.03 5.27
N ASN A 3 -28.56 11.18 5.49
CA ASN A 3 -28.51 12.32 4.56
C ASN A 3 -27.29 13.19 4.85
N PHE A 4 -26.82 13.91 3.83
CA PHE A 4 -25.80 14.94 4.02
C PHE A 4 -26.29 16.06 4.94
N GLY A 5 -25.37 16.59 5.75
CA GLY A 5 -25.65 17.60 6.76
C GLY A 5 -26.24 17.06 8.07
N GLN A 6 -26.58 15.76 8.15
CA GLN A 6 -27.02 15.15 9.41
C GLN A 6 -25.83 14.85 10.32
N THR A 7 -26.05 15.02 11.63
CA THR A 7 -25.11 14.57 12.65
C THR A 7 -25.20 13.05 12.81
N VAL A 8 -24.07 12.38 12.63
CA VAL A 8 -23.88 10.94 12.85
C VAL A 8 -23.15 10.76 14.19
N ASN A 9 -23.66 9.84 15.01
CA ASN A 9 -22.99 9.46 16.26
C ASN A 9 -21.89 8.44 15.97
N VAL A 10 -20.71 8.68 16.51
CA VAL A 10 -19.58 7.74 16.50
C VAL A 10 -19.47 7.13 17.89
N LEU A 11 -19.62 5.81 17.95
CA LEU A 11 -19.55 5.06 19.19
C LEU A 11 -18.11 5.04 19.73
N GLY A 12 -17.97 5.31 21.02
CA GLY A 12 -16.72 5.21 21.75
C GLY A 12 -16.39 3.78 22.16
N LEU A 13 -15.40 3.64 23.05
CA LEU A 13 -14.95 2.34 23.60
C LEU A 13 -14.54 1.31 22.53
N MET A 14 -14.13 1.79 21.36
CA MET A 14 -13.84 0.96 20.20
C MET A 14 -15.02 0.09 19.78
N GLU A 15 -16.25 0.57 19.96
CA GLU A 15 -17.42 -0.04 19.32
C GLU A 15 -17.47 0.36 17.84
N ARG A 16 -17.93 -0.57 16.99
CA ARG A 16 -18.00 -0.36 15.54
C ARG A 16 -19.12 0.62 15.20
N THR A 17 -18.77 1.70 14.52
CA THR A 17 -19.72 2.59 13.85
C THR A 17 -19.69 2.30 12.36
N ASP A 18 -20.80 1.81 11.81
CA ASP A 18 -20.99 1.52 10.39
C ASP A 18 -22.09 2.43 9.84
N GLN A 19 -21.75 3.34 8.94
CA GLN A 19 -22.66 4.37 8.44
C GLN A 19 -22.62 4.49 6.92
N ASP A 20 -23.71 4.05 6.29
CA ASP A 20 -23.98 4.28 4.88
C ASP A 20 -24.76 5.58 4.63
N PHE A 21 -24.44 6.28 3.55
CA PHE A 21 -25.10 7.49 3.08
C PHE A 21 -25.95 7.22 1.83
N ILE A 22 -26.90 8.13 1.55
CA ILE A 22 -27.86 8.00 0.45
C ILE A 22 -27.25 7.87 -0.94
N ASP A 23 -26.01 8.31 -1.14
CA ASP A 23 -25.32 8.26 -2.44
C ASP A 23 -24.40 7.05 -2.59
N GLY A 24 -24.28 6.22 -1.55
CA GLY A 24 -23.41 5.04 -1.54
C GLY A 24 -22.06 5.24 -0.83
N LEU A 25 -21.73 6.45 -0.37
CA LEU A 25 -20.62 6.64 0.58
C LEU A 25 -20.86 5.76 1.82
N ALA A 26 -19.82 5.04 2.26
CA ALA A 26 -19.85 4.31 3.52
C ALA A 26 -18.65 4.67 4.39
N LEU A 27 -18.89 4.78 5.69
CA LEU A 27 -17.88 4.98 6.73
C LEU A 27 -17.94 3.81 7.70
N ASP A 28 -16.79 3.22 8.00
CA ASP A 28 -16.66 2.17 9.01
C ASP A 28 -15.49 2.54 9.91
N LEU A 29 -15.79 2.76 11.19
CA LEU A 29 -14.80 3.27 12.13
C LEU A 29 -15.00 2.77 13.55
N PHE A 30 -13.89 2.79 14.28
CA PHE A 30 -13.82 2.55 15.72
C PHE A 30 -13.15 3.77 16.36
N SER A 31 -13.72 4.25 17.48
CA SER A 31 -13.20 5.39 18.23
C SER A 31 -13.03 5.05 19.71
N PRO A 32 -11.95 5.49 20.39
CA PRO A 32 -11.81 5.32 21.84
C PRO A 32 -12.87 6.08 22.65
N SER A 33 -13.31 7.24 22.17
CA SER A 33 -14.31 8.11 22.81
C SER A 33 -15.57 8.28 21.95
N ASN A 34 -16.69 8.63 22.58
CA ASN A 34 -17.90 9.02 21.85
C ASN A 34 -17.65 10.34 21.12
N ARG A 35 -17.93 10.37 19.82
CA ARG A 35 -17.76 11.56 18.97
C ARG A 35 -19.00 11.74 18.10
N THR A 36 -19.06 12.85 17.37
CA THR A 36 -20.02 13.00 16.29
C THR A 36 -19.33 13.49 15.03
N LEU A 37 -19.90 13.17 13.87
CA LEU A 37 -19.43 13.67 12.58
C LEU A 37 -20.58 14.19 11.74
N VAL A 38 -20.26 15.05 10.80
CA VAL A 38 -21.17 15.52 9.74
C VAL A 38 -20.46 15.34 8.41
N VAL A 39 -21.21 14.86 7.42
CA VAL A 39 -20.74 14.78 6.02
C VAL A 39 -21.52 15.78 5.18
N GLN A 40 -20.83 16.60 4.40
CA GLN A 40 -21.41 17.56 3.46
C GLN A 40 -20.88 17.29 2.04
N GLN A 41 -21.63 17.74 1.04
CA GLN A 41 -21.18 17.72 -0.35
C GLN A 41 -20.62 19.09 -0.73
N ASN A 42 -19.42 19.14 -1.29
CA ASN A 42 -18.92 20.32 -1.98
C ASN A 42 -19.15 20.15 -3.49
N LEU A 43 -20.08 20.95 -4.03
CA LEU A 43 -20.50 20.93 -5.44
C LEU A 43 -19.56 21.70 -6.38
N SER A 44 -18.48 22.29 -5.86
CA SER A 44 -17.46 22.97 -6.64
C SER A 44 -16.06 22.54 -6.15
N PRO A 45 -15.74 21.24 -6.27
CA PRO A 45 -14.47 20.70 -5.82
C PRO A 45 -13.30 21.16 -6.71
N LEU A 46 -12.08 21.05 -6.18
CA LEU A 46 -10.89 21.16 -7.01
C LEU A 46 -10.93 20.10 -8.14
N PRO A 47 -10.61 20.45 -9.39
CA PRO A 47 -10.56 19.47 -10.48
C PRO A 47 -9.54 18.35 -10.20
N GLY A 48 -9.84 17.13 -10.66
CA GLY A 48 -9.03 15.93 -10.41
C GLY A 48 -7.75 15.80 -11.25
N ASN A 49 -7.32 16.85 -11.95
CA ASN A 49 -6.13 16.83 -12.82
C ASN A 49 -4.82 17.14 -12.08
N PHE A 50 -4.90 17.66 -10.85
CA PHE A 50 -3.74 17.92 -10.00
C PHE A 50 -3.72 16.93 -8.84
N VAL A 51 -2.96 15.84 -9.02
CA VAL A 51 -2.85 14.76 -8.05
C VAL A 51 -1.39 14.56 -7.64
N SER A 52 -1.16 14.39 -6.33
CA SER A 52 0.12 14.01 -5.74
C SER A 52 0.01 12.67 -5.02
N GLY A 53 1.13 12.00 -4.77
CA GLY A 53 1.15 10.70 -4.07
C GLY A 53 0.94 9.48 -4.98
N SER A 54 0.92 9.66 -6.29
CA SER A 54 1.02 8.60 -7.30
C SER A 54 1.94 9.07 -8.43
N SER A 55 2.66 8.13 -9.06
CA SER A 55 3.51 8.37 -10.23
C SER A 55 2.76 8.24 -11.56
N GLY A 56 1.55 7.67 -11.55
CA GLY A 56 0.76 7.48 -12.77
C GLY A 56 -0.13 8.68 -13.07
N ALA A 57 -0.16 9.14 -14.33
CA ALA A 57 -0.97 10.27 -14.77
C ALA A 57 -1.38 10.08 -16.23
N PRO A 58 -2.50 10.65 -16.70
CA PRO A 58 -3.32 11.66 -16.03
C PRO A 58 -4.42 11.08 -15.12
N PHE A 59 -4.85 11.89 -14.15
CA PHE A 59 -6.04 11.66 -13.33
C PHE A 59 -7.21 12.52 -13.79
N VAL A 60 -8.43 12.04 -13.54
CA VAL A 60 -9.68 12.77 -13.74
C VAL A 60 -10.62 12.56 -12.54
N SER A 61 -11.48 13.53 -12.30
CA SER A 61 -12.58 13.40 -11.33
C SER A 61 -13.64 12.45 -11.86
N LEU A 62 -14.12 11.55 -11.00
CA LEU A 62 -15.18 10.59 -11.33
C LEU A 62 -16.51 10.89 -10.62
N SER A 63 -16.50 11.80 -9.65
CA SER A 63 -17.71 12.34 -9.03
C SER A 63 -17.87 13.83 -9.32
N ASN A 64 -19.12 14.29 -9.36
CA ASN A 64 -19.48 15.70 -9.62
C ASN A 64 -19.30 16.61 -8.39
N TYR A 65 -19.00 16.02 -7.24
CA TYR A 65 -18.80 16.68 -5.96
C TYR A 65 -17.77 15.90 -5.15
N SER A 66 -17.24 16.54 -4.11
CA SER A 66 -16.43 15.90 -3.06
C SER A 66 -17.23 15.80 -1.76
N TRP A 67 -16.80 14.88 -0.89
CA TRP A 67 -17.36 14.69 0.45
C TRP A 67 -16.48 15.41 1.47
N VAL A 68 -17.06 16.35 2.21
CA VAL A 68 -16.41 17.03 3.33
C VAL A 68 -16.89 16.36 4.61
N ILE A 69 -15.98 15.66 5.29
CA ILE A 69 -16.24 15.00 6.57
C ILE A 69 -15.63 15.87 7.67
N LYS A 70 -16.43 16.15 8.69
CA LYS A 70 -16.00 16.91 9.86
C LYS A 70 -16.47 16.26 11.14
N LEU A 71 -15.54 15.88 12.01
CA LEU A 71 -15.81 15.51 13.39
C LEU A 71 -16.08 16.74 14.25
N ASN A 72 -16.76 16.55 15.38
CA ASN A 72 -16.99 17.60 16.37
C ASN A 72 -15.72 18.03 17.11
N GLU A 73 -14.64 17.24 17.02
CA GLU A 73 -13.32 17.50 17.57
C GLU A 73 -12.26 16.80 16.72
N THR A 74 -11.01 17.24 16.84
CA THR A 74 -9.90 16.59 16.13
C THR A 74 -9.68 15.18 16.68
N ALA A 75 -9.69 14.18 15.78
CA ALA A 75 -9.42 12.78 16.09
C ALA A 75 -8.28 12.27 15.21
N ASN A 76 -7.25 11.68 15.83
CA ASN A 76 -6.09 11.06 15.17
C ASN A 76 -5.81 9.65 15.74
N ASP A 77 -6.79 9.09 16.42
CA ASP A 77 -6.77 7.85 17.20
C ASP A 77 -7.84 6.86 16.72
N LEU A 78 -8.43 7.11 15.54
CA LEU A 78 -9.45 6.24 14.96
C LEU A 78 -8.81 4.98 14.36
N ILE A 79 -9.61 3.94 14.20
CA ILE A 79 -9.38 2.91 13.18
C ILE A 79 -10.53 3.05 12.20
N ALA A 80 -10.25 3.61 11.02
CA ALA A 80 -11.30 3.95 10.07
C ALA A 80 -10.99 3.50 8.64
N LYS A 81 -12.05 3.34 7.87
CA LYS A 81 -12.05 3.29 6.41
C LYS A 81 -13.18 4.15 5.86
N ILE A 82 -12.95 4.67 4.66
CA ILE A 82 -13.95 5.34 3.83
C ILE A 82 -14.12 4.53 2.54
N GLU A 83 -15.36 4.41 2.06
CA GLU A 83 -15.69 3.75 0.80
C GLU A 83 -16.51 4.69 -0.09
N LEU A 84 -15.97 5.03 -1.26
CA LEU A 84 -16.62 5.87 -2.25
C LEU A 84 -17.20 4.99 -3.38
N PRO A 85 -18.46 5.20 -3.76
CA PRO A 85 -19.10 4.46 -4.84
C PRO A 85 -18.64 4.97 -6.21
N TYR A 86 -18.50 4.07 -7.18
CA TYR A 86 -18.27 4.43 -8.58
C TYR A 86 -19.33 3.82 -9.50
N ASP A 87 -19.55 4.45 -10.66
CA ASP A 87 -20.41 3.90 -11.72
C ASP A 87 -19.53 3.23 -12.80
N PRO A 88 -19.59 1.89 -12.95
CA PRO A 88 -18.78 1.19 -13.94
C PRO A 88 -19.10 1.62 -15.39
N VAL A 89 -20.31 2.08 -15.68
CA VAL A 89 -20.70 2.59 -17.00
C VAL A 89 -20.08 3.97 -17.24
N ALA A 90 -20.00 4.81 -16.21
CA ALA A 90 -19.32 6.11 -16.31
C ALA A 90 -17.81 5.94 -16.49
N LEU A 91 -17.19 5.00 -15.77
CA LEU A 91 -15.77 4.67 -15.91
C LEU A 91 -15.41 4.26 -17.36
N GLN A 92 -16.21 3.37 -17.95
CA GLN A 92 -16.00 2.91 -19.31
C GLN A 92 -16.07 4.06 -20.34
N LYS A 93 -16.92 5.08 -20.11
CA LYS A 93 -17.02 6.25 -21.00
C LYS A 93 -15.77 7.13 -21.00
N VAL A 94 -14.96 7.07 -19.95
CA VAL A 94 -13.72 7.85 -19.79
C VAL A 94 -12.46 6.99 -19.87
N ASP A 95 -12.62 5.74 -20.33
CA ASP A 95 -11.56 4.75 -20.52
C ASP A 95 -10.72 4.47 -19.25
N ILE A 96 -11.41 4.36 -18.11
CA ILE A 96 -10.78 4.04 -16.82
C ILE A 96 -11.18 2.64 -16.39
N ASP A 97 -10.18 1.82 -16.10
CA ASP A 97 -10.40 0.51 -15.48
C ASP A 97 -10.93 0.67 -14.04
N GLN A 98 -11.82 -0.23 -13.62
CA GLN A 98 -12.40 -0.20 -12.27
C GLN A 98 -11.33 -0.29 -11.17
N GLY A 99 -10.26 -1.05 -11.43
CA GLY A 99 -9.07 -1.12 -10.58
C GLY A 99 -8.34 0.21 -10.47
N ASN A 100 -8.41 1.10 -11.46
CA ASN A 100 -7.73 2.40 -11.47
C ASN A 100 -8.53 3.53 -10.84
N THR A 101 -9.33 3.20 -9.83
CA THR A 101 -10.07 4.18 -9.01
C THR A 101 -9.36 4.44 -7.69
N TYR A 102 -9.45 5.68 -7.21
CA TYR A 102 -8.73 6.19 -6.04
C TYR A 102 -9.63 7.07 -5.18
N VAL A 103 -9.44 7.01 -3.86
CA VAL A 103 -9.92 8.04 -2.94
C VAL A 103 -8.83 9.11 -2.86
N GLY A 104 -9.10 10.29 -3.40
CA GLY A 104 -8.25 11.48 -3.24
C GLY A 104 -8.64 12.27 -2.00
N VAL A 105 -7.65 12.77 -1.27
CA VAL A 105 -7.81 13.65 -0.10
C VAL A 105 -7.32 15.04 -0.46
N LEU A 106 -8.11 16.09 -0.21
CA LEU A 106 -7.67 17.45 -0.52
C LEU A 106 -6.43 17.79 0.30
N ALA A 107 -5.35 18.19 -0.37
CA ALA A 107 -4.12 18.60 0.30
C ALA A 107 -4.37 19.83 1.19
N ALA A 108 -3.56 19.99 2.23
CA ALA A 108 -3.69 21.11 3.18
C ALA A 108 -3.59 22.50 2.51
N ASP A 109 -2.84 22.60 1.41
CA ASP A 109 -2.73 23.82 0.61
C ASP A 109 -3.92 24.07 -0.34
N LYS A 110 -4.83 23.09 -0.45
CA LYS A 110 -6.02 23.06 -1.32
C LYS A 110 -5.73 23.17 -2.82
N LYS A 111 -4.51 22.85 -3.24
CA LYS A 111 -4.08 22.98 -4.65
C LYS A 111 -4.00 21.64 -5.40
N SER A 112 -4.10 20.53 -4.68
CA SER A 112 -4.05 19.19 -5.25
C SER A 112 -4.86 18.20 -4.43
N TRP A 113 -5.18 17.08 -5.05
CA TRP A 113 -5.63 15.88 -4.35
C TRP A 113 -4.44 14.98 -4.06
N THR A 114 -4.34 14.45 -2.85
CA THR A 114 -3.37 13.43 -2.48
C THR A 114 -4.01 12.07 -2.55
N VAL A 115 -3.38 11.13 -3.25
CA VAL A 115 -3.75 9.72 -3.22
C VAL A 115 -2.72 8.93 -2.41
N PHE A 116 -3.18 7.89 -1.72
CA PHE A 116 -2.32 7.03 -0.89
C PHE A 116 -2.41 5.59 -1.39
N GLU A 117 -1.47 5.19 -2.25
CA GLU A 117 -1.48 3.87 -2.92
C GLU A 117 -1.49 2.71 -1.90
N SER A 118 -0.72 2.82 -0.82
CA SER A 118 -0.62 1.80 0.24
C SER A 118 -1.86 1.67 1.15
N GLN A 119 -2.80 2.61 1.04
CA GLN A 119 -4.07 2.61 1.76
C GLN A 119 -5.26 2.35 0.82
N ARG A 120 -5.02 2.20 -0.49
CA ARG A 120 -6.07 1.97 -1.49
C ARG A 120 -6.55 0.52 -1.45
N ASN A 121 -7.86 0.33 -1.53
CA ASN A 121 -8.47 -0.97 -1.80
C ASN A 121 -9.68 -0.80 -2.73
N VAL A 122 -9.77 -1.57 -3.81
CA VAL A 122 -10.92 -1.52 -4.72
C VAL A 122 -11.76 -2.78 -4.56
N HIS A 123 -13.05 -2.60 -4.35
CA HIS A 123 -14.02 -3.68 -4.23
C HIS A 123 -14.90 -3.76 -5.46
N VAL A 124 -14.44 -4.52 -6.45
CA VAL A 124 -15.04 -4.63 -7.79
C VAL A 124 -16.49 -5.11 -7.75
N SER A 125 -16.81 -6.12 -6.93
CA SER A 125 -18.18 -6.65 -6.87
C SER A 125 -19.20 -5.73 -6.22
N GLU A 126 -18.74 -4.69 -5.51
CA GLU A 126 -19.61 -3.70 -4.84
C GLU A 126 -19.56 -2.33 -5.52
N ASN A 127 -18.76 -2.19 -6.58
CA ASN A 127 -18.48 -0.91 -7.23
C ASN A 127 -18.01 0.19 -6.25
N LYS A 128 -17.07 -0.16 -5.34
CA LYS A 128 -16.54 0.77 -4.33
C LYS A 128 -15.02 0.88 -4.37
N THR A 129 -14.52 2.09 -4.13
CA THR A 129 -13.11 2.41 -3.90
C THR A 129 -12.92 2.82 -2.46
N ARG A 130 -11.91 2.28 -1.80
CA ARG A 130 -11.70 2.43 -0.36
C ARG A 130 -10.35 3.04 -0.05
N MET A 131 -10.31 3.80 1.04
CA MET A 131 -9.09 4.11 1.77
C MET A 131 -9.19 3.49 3.16
N ILE A 132 -8.20 2.70 3.53
CA ILE A 132 -8.14 1.96 4.81
C ILE A 132 -7.01 2.47 5.69
N LYS A 133 -6.90 1.93 6.92
CA LYS A 133 -5.84 2.28 7.89
C LYS A 133 -5.85 3.79 8.24
N MET A 134 -7.02 4.41 8.22
CA MET A 134 -7.16 5.83 8.54
C MET A 134 -7.23 6.02 10.04
N THR A 135 -6.47 6.98 10.56
CA THR A 135 -6.50 7.38 11.98
C THR A 135 -7.29 8.66 12.23
N SER A 136 -7.69 9.35 11.16
CA SER A 136 -8.59 10.50 11.16
C SER A 136 -9.54 10.39 9.97
N LEU A 137 -10.72 10.98 10.08
CA LEU A 137 -11.66 11.16 8.95
C LEU A 137 -11.86 12.63 8.58
N ASP A 138 -11.37 13.59 9.36
CA ASP A 138 -11.50 15.01 9.03
C ASP A 138 -10.82 15.31 7.69
N GLY A 139 -11.57 15.85 6.73
CA GLY A 139 -11.03 16.16 5.42
C GLY A 139 -12.07 16.29 4.33
N GLU A 140 -11.57 16.54 3.12
CA GLU A 140 -12.37 16.55 1.90
C GLU A 140 -11.87 15.44 0.98
N TYR A 141 -12.80 14.62 0.47
CA TYR A 141 -12.51 13.41 -0.28
C TYR A 141 -13.17 13.44 -1.66
N MET A 142 -12.49 12.89 -2.66
CA MET A 142 -12.96 12.86 -4.05
C MET A 142 -12.71 11.49 -4.65
N LEU A 143 -13.65 10.99 -5.47
CA LEU A 143 -13.38 9.82 -6.29
C LEU A 143 -12.59 10.25 -7.54
N LEU A 144 -11.40 9.67 -7.69
CA LEU A 144 -10.49 9.94 -8.79
C LEU A 144 -10.27 8.67 -9.61
N GLY A 145 -10.04 8.84 -10.90
CA GLY A 145 -9.71 7.76 -11.82
C GLY A 145 -8.42 8.07 -12.56
N ARG A 146 -7.58 7.06 -12.71
CA ARG A 146 -6.32 7.16 -13.46
C ARG A 146 -6.49 6.58 -14.86
N GLN A 147 -6.17 7.35 -15.90
CA GLN A 147 -6.34 6.93 -17.30
C GLN A 147 -5.22 6.01 -17.80
N THR A 148 -4.06 5.98 -17.14
CA THR A 148 -3.02 4.99 -17.49
C THR A 148 -3.48 3.62 -17.06
N ALA A 149 -3.49 2.68 -18.02
CA ALA A 149 -3.83 1.28 -17.81
C ALA A 149 -2.79 0.60 -16.91
N ASP A 150 -2.98 0.74 -15.61
CA ASP A 150 -2.23 -0.04 -14.64
C ASP A 150 -3.19 -1.10 -14.10
N ILE A 151 -3.06 -2.30 -14.64
CA ILE A 151 -3.87 -3.48 -14.30
C ILE A 151 -3.21 -4.28 -13.17
N SER A 152 -2.36 -3.65 -12.36
CA SER A 152 -1.57 -4.34 -11.35
C SER A 152 -2.41 -4.69 -10.12
N ASN A 153 -2.37 -5.98 -9.79
CA ASN A 153 -3.12 -6.62 -8.72
C ASN A 153 -2.77 -6.02 -7.36
N ILE A 154 -3.82 -5.67 -6.61
CA ILE A 154 -3.76 -4.93 -5.34
C ILE A 154 -3.16 -5.78 -4.20
N PHE A 155 -2.99 -7.09 -4.40
CA PHE A 155 -2.06 -7.94 -3.65
C PHE A 155 -1.53 -9.02 -4.58
N VAL A 156 -0.21 -9.16 -4.65
CA VAL A 156 0.41 -10.22 -5.45
C VAL A 156 0.43 -11.50 -4.62
N GLN A 157 -0.21 -12.55 -5.12
CA GLN A 157 -0.04 -13.88 -4.52
C GLN A 157 1.36 -14.40 -4.87
N TYR A 158 1.98 -15.12 -3.94
CA TYR A 158 3.21 -15.86 -4.23
C TYR A 158 2.98 -16.92 -5.31
N GLY A 159 3.95 -17.09 -6.21
CA GLY A 159 3.87 -18.07 -7.28
C GLY A 159 4.21 -17.52 -8.66
N GLN A 160 4.04 -18.41 -9.64
CA GLN A 160 4.16 -18.11 -11.07
C GLN A 160 2.79 -17.84 -11.69
N GLY A 161 2.76 -17.00 -12.74
CA GLY A 161 1.56 -16.72 -13.55
C GLY A 161 1.15 -15.24 -13.55
N ALA A 162 0.32 -14.84 -14.51
CA ALA A 162 -0.01 -13.43 -14.78
C ALA A 162 -0.61 -12.68 -13.57
N THR A 163 -1.37 -13.36 -12.72
CA THR A 163 -1.96 -12.77 -11.49
C THR A 163 -1.02 -12.75 -10.29
N ARG A 164 0.20 -13.29 -10.45
CA ARG A 164 1.24 -13.47 -9.41
C ARG A 164 2.56 -12.80 -9.78
N THR A 165 2.50 -11.97 -10.82
CA THR A 165 3.64 -11.28 -11.40
C THR A 165 3.55 -9.81 -11.03
N VAL A 166 4.59 -9.29 -10.39
CA VAL A 166 4.82 -7.86 -10.22
C VAL A 166 5.32 -7.33 -11.56
N ASN A 167 4.66 -6.31 -12.10
CA ASN A 167 5.16 -5.57 -13.25
C ASN A 167 5.85 -4.31 -12.73
N VAL A 168 7.15 -4.19 -13.00
CA VAL A 168 7.94 -2.98 -12.75
C VAL A 168 8.02 -2.23 -14.07
N THR A 169 7.49 -1.02 -14.07
CA THR A 169 7.34 -0.20 -15.28
C THR A 169 8.63 0.51 -15.67
N GLY A 170 9.54 0.71 -14.71
CA GLY A 170 10.82 1.37 -14.90
C GLY A 170 10.72 2.88 -15.07
N GLY A 171 11.85 3.57 -15.02
CA GLY A 171 11.96 5.02 -15.16
C GLY A 171 12.37 5.71 -13.85
N SER A 172 12.16 7.02 -13.77
CA SER A 172 12.48 7.77 -12.56
C SER A 172 11.40 7.57 -11.50
N GLY A 173 11.76 6.99 -10.35
CA GLY A 173 10.85 6.84 -9.21
C GLY A 173 10.99 5.49 -8.52
N ILE A 174 10.21 5.34 -7.45
CA ILE A 174 10.15 4.14 -6.64
C ILE A 174 8.78 3.48 -6.88
N GLU A 175 8.79 2.18 -7.16
CA GLU A 175 7.62 1.31 -7.31
C GLU A 175 7.55 0.35 -6.11
N ASP A 176 6.37 0.17 -5.53
CA ASP A 176 6.15 -0.75 -4.41
C ASP A 176 5.30 -1.95 -4.85
N ALA A 177 5.69 -3.15 -4.42
CA ALA A 177 4.94 -4.38 -4.60
C ALA A 177 4.64 -5.04 -3.25
N GLU A 178 3.36 -5.15 -2.89
CA GLU A 178 2.91 -5.76 -1.63
C GLU A 178 2.26 -7.13 -1.88
N PHE A 179 2.76 -8.13 -1.17
CA PHE A 179 2.27 -9.50 -1.20
C PHE A 179 1.16 -9.71 -0.17
N ILE A 180 0.38 -10.78 -0.35
CA ILE A 180 -0.82 -11.09 0.46
C ILE A 180 -0.59 -11.19 1.98
N ASP A 181 0.65 -11.38 2.43
CA ASP A 181 1.03 -11.46 3.84
C ASP A 181 1.64 -10.15 4.38
N GLY A 182 1.66 -9.09 3.56
CA GLY A 182 2.21 -7.78 3.90
C GLY A 182 3.71 -7.63 3.60
N LEU A 183 4.39 -8.64 3.05
CA LEU A 183 5.76 -8.45 2.54
C LEU A 183 5.76 -7.40 1.42
N ARG A 184 6.61 -6.40 1.54
CA ARG A 184 6.73 -5.32 0.54
C ARG A 184 8.12 -5.27 -0.07
N PHE A 185 8.17 -5.20 -1.39
CA PHE A 185 9.36 -4.85 -2.15
C PHE A 185 9.25 -3.40 -2.61
N THR A 186 10.30 -2.62 -2.41
CA THR A 186 10.44 -1.24 -2.88
C THR A 186 11.54 -1.23 -3.92
N ILE A 187 11.20 -0.87 -5.16
CA ILE A 187 12.01 -1.08 -6.35
C ILE A 187 12.21 0.25 -7.05
N GLU A 188 13.46 0.62 -7.31
CA GLU A 188 13.82 1.73 -8.19
C GLU A 188 14.59 1.14 -9.36
N SER A 189 14.06 1.28 -10.58
CA SER A 189 14.69 0.74 -11.79
C SER A 189 14.44 1.67 -12.96
N ASP A 190 15.45 1.86 -13.80
CA ASP A 190 15.37 2.61 -15.05
C ASP A 190 14.82 1.78 -16.23
N HIS A 191 14.60 0.48 -16.04
CA HIS A 191 14.12 -0.45 -17.07
C HIS A 191 12.86 -1.19 -16.61
N ALA A 192 11.93 -1.41 -17.53
CA ALA A 192 10.75 -2.23 -17.26
C ALA A 192 11.14 -3.71 -17.14
N PHE A 193 10.62 -4.40 -16.13
CA PHE A 193 10.77 -5.85 -15.97
C PHE A 193 9.60 -6.47 -15.21
N THR A 194 9.53 -7.80 -15.20
CA THR A 194 8.54 -8.54 -14.40
C THR A 194 9.22 -9.37 -13.33
N MET A 195 8.62 -9.45 -12.15
CA MET A 195 9.14 -10.20 -11.01
C MET A 195 8.06 -11.15 -10.46
N ASN A 196 8.44 -12.40 -10.24
CA ASN A 196 7.65 -13.35 -9.46
C ASN A 196 8.37 -13.64 -8.15
N VAL A 197 7.62 -13.84 -7.07
CA VAL A 197 8.17 -14.21 -5.76
C VAL A 197 7.52 -15.51 -5.32
N ASP A 198 8.35 -16.47 -4.93
CA ASP A 198 7.93 -17.78 -4.43
C ASP A 198 8.29 -17.91 -2.94
N ILE A 199 7.36 -18.39 -2.12
CA ILE A 199 7.67 -18.86 -0.77
C ILE A 199 8.14 -20.30 -0.87
N LYS A 200 9.36 -20.57 -0.38
CA LYS A 200 9.87 -21.92 -0.15
C LYS A 200 9.88 -22.21 1.35
N ASN A 201 9.74 -23.49 1.72
CA ASN A 201 9.77 -23.92 3.12
C ASN A 201 11.19 -23.81 3.70
N GLY A 202 11.59 -22.57 4.01
CA GLY A 202 12.91 -22.23 4.52
C GLY A 202 14.06 -22.51 3.54
N VAL A 203 15.26 -22.15 3.98
CA VAL A 203 16.52 -22.43 3.29
C VAL A 203 17.24 -23.52 4.08
N PRO A 204 17.56 -24.68 3.47
CA PRO A 204 18.33 -25.74 4.13
C PRO A 204 19.66 -25.22 4.70
N ALA A 205 20.04 -25.64 5.91
CA ALA A 205 21.22 -25.12 6.59
C ALA A 205 22.54 -25.48 5.88
N ASP A 206 22.56 -26.55 5.10
CA ASP A 206 23.70 -27.04 4.32
C ASP A 206 24.01 -26.18 3.07
N VAL A 207 23.08 -25.31 2.67
CA VAL A 207 23.30 -24.32 1.59
C VAL A 207 23.54 -22.90 2.11
N LEU A 208 23.66 -22.74 3.43
CA LEU A 208 23.98 -21.48 4.08
C LEU A 208 25.46 -21.42 4.47
N PRO A 209 26.10 -20.24 4.45
CA PRO A 209 27.43 -20.07 5.01
C PRO A 209 27.50 -20.50 6.49
N PRO A 210 28.67 -20.96 6.98
CA PRO A 210 28.85 -21.32 8.38
C PRO A 210 28.42 -20.19 9.33
N ASN A 211 27.78 -20.55 10.45
CA ASN A 211 27.28 -19.62 11.48
C ASN A 211 26.21 -18.63 11.00
N THR A 212 25.53 -18.89 9.89
CA THR A 212 24.42 -18.04 9.44
C THR A 212 23.07 -18.77 9.56
N SER A 213 21.99 -18.00 9.63
CA SER A 213 20.62 -18.52 9.58
C SER A 213 19.77 -17.66 8.67
N SER A 214 18.91 -18.28 7.86
CA SER A 214 17.89 -17.57 7.08
C SER A 214 16.79 -17.06 8.01
N LEU A 215 16.35 -15.82 7.79
CA LEU A 215 15.21 -15.24 8.46
C LEU A 215 13.95 -15.49 7.64
N ASN A 216 12.99 -16.22 8.24
CA ASN A 216 11.78 -16.64 7.54
C ASN A 216 10.51 -15.98 8.09
N ASN A 217 10.57 -15.30 9.24
CA ASN A 217 9.45 -14.53 9.79
C ASN A 217 9.92 -13.46 10.83
N PRO A 218 9.07 -12.47 11.17
CA PRO A 218 9.39 -11.42 12.15
C PRO A 218 9.70 -11.93 13.56
N ALA A 219 9.06 -13.03 13.99
CA ALA A 219 9.31 -13.61 15.31
C ALA A 219 10.73 -14.19 15.43
N MET A 220 11.26 -14.77 14.35
CA MET A 220 12.64 -15.24 14.27
C MET A 220 13.64 -14.09 14.29
N LEU A 221 13.34 -12.97 13.61
CA LEU A 221 14.17 -11.77 13.69
C LEU A 221 14.24 -11.28 15.14
N ALA A 222 13.09 -11.05 15.78
CA ALA A 222 13.01 -10.61 17.17
C ALA A 222 13.77 -11.55 18.13
N ALA A 223 13.62 -12.87 17.96
CA ALA A 223 14.32 -13.85 18.79
C ALA A 223 15.85 -13.84 18.58
N LYS A 224 16.31 -13.60 17.34
CA LYS A 224 17.74 -13.60 16.99
C LYS A 224 18.43 -12.25 17.29
N THR A 225 17.65 -11.18 17.38
CA THR A 225 18.17 -9.85 17.73
C THR A 225 18.01 -9.49 19.21
N ALA A 226 17.18 -10.23 19.96
CA ALA A 226 16.94 -10.00 21.38
C ALA A 226 18.24 -9.90 22.20
N GLY A 227 18.41 -8.78 22.91
CA GLY A 227 19.51 -8.54 23.84
C GLY A 227 20.87 -8.23 23.21
N GLY A 228 20.96 -8.13 21.88
CA GLY A 228 22.18 -7.72 21.19
C GLY A 228 22.24 -6.22 20.95
N VAL A 229 23.37 -5.59 21.29
CA VAL A 229 23.66 -4.22 20.86
C VAL A 229 24.01 -4.26 19.35
N TYR A 230 23.37 -3.43 18.54
CA TYR A 230 23.53 -3.40 17.08
C TYR A 230 23.22 -4.74 16.40
N ALA A 231 22.19 -5.44 16.89
CA ALA A 231 21.85 -6.76 16.41
C ALA A 231 21.47 -6.79 14.93
N GLU A 232 20.91 -5.69 14.44
CA GLU A 232 20.55 -5.40 13.07
C GLU A 232 21.75 -5.30 12.12
N GLU A 233 22.96 -4.96 12.61
CA GLU A 233 24.18 -4.97 11.78
C GLU A 233 24.64 -6.38 11.36
N ARG A 234 24.04 -7.40 11.96
CA ARG A 234 24.25 -8.81 11.61
C ARG A 234 23.40 -9.25 10.42
N LEU A 235 22.49 -8.39 9.96
CA LEU A 235 21.65 -8.66 8.81
C LEU A 235 22.43 -8.45 7.51
N SER A 236 22.24 -9.36 6.57
CA SER A 236 22.76 -9.22 5.21
C SER A 236 21.83 -9.87 4.21
N VAL A 237 21.70 -9.26 3.04
CA VAL A 237 21.12 -9.94 1.87
C VAL A 237 22.20 -10.88 1.31
N ALA A 238 21.83 -12.12 1.02
CA ALA A 238 22.68 -13.08 0.35
C ALA A 238 22.02 -13.57 -0.93
N ARG A 239 22.84 -13.87 -1.95
CA ARG A 239 22.35 -14.32 -3.26
C ARG A 239 23.01 -15.60 -3.74
N ARG A 240 22.33 -16.31 -4.63
CA ARG A 240 22.90 -17.37 -5.48
C ARG A 240 22.18 -17.42 -6.83
N SER A 241 22.69 -18.20 -7.77
CA SER A 241 22.10 -18.35 -9.11
C SER A 241 20.67 -18.91 -9.05
N LEU A 242 19.76 -18.47 -9.94
CA LEU A 242 18.33 -18.82 -9.92
C LEU A 242 18.07 -20.33 -9.88
N ASN A 243 18.91 -21.12 -10.56
CA ASN A 243 18.80 -22.57 -10.70
C ASN A 243 19.89 -23.35 -9.95
N ALA A 244 20.59 -22.71 -9.00
CA ALA A 244 21.62 -23.38 -8.22
C ALA A 244 21.03 -24.51 -7.36
N THR A 245 21.52 -25.73 -7.54
CA THR A 245 21.15 -26.90 -6.74
C THR A 245 22.14 -27.19 -5.62
N SER A 246 23.37 -26.67 -5.71
CA SER A 246 24.47 -26.97 -4.78
C SER A 246 25.31 -25.74 -4.37
N GLU A 247 24.98 -24.54 -4.86
CA GLU A 247 25.69 -23.31 -4.48
C GLU A 247 25.17 -22.76 -3.15
N TRP A 248 26.11 -22.28 -2.34
CA TRP A 248 25.78 -21.52 -1.13
C TRP A 248 25.21 -20.15 -1.46
N PHE A 249 24.33 -19.66 -0.60
CA PHE A 249 23.98 -18.25 -0.60
C PHE A 249 25.19 -17.43 -0.17
N MET A 250 25.72 -16.59 -1.06
CA MET A 250 26.84 -15.72 -0.76
C MET A 250 26.31 -14.37 -0.26
N PRO A 251 26.67 -13.93 0.96
CA PRO A 251 26.31 -12.60 1.44
C PRO A 251 26.82 -11.52 0.49
N LEU A 252 25.97 -10.54 0.20
CA LEU A 252 26.39 -9.33 -0.46
C LEU A 252 27.36 -8.57 0.44
N SER A 253 28.30 -7.85 -0.17
CA SER A 253 29.26 -7.06 0.59
C SER A 253 28.53 -6.01 1.44
N ARG A 254 29.06 -5.68 2.63
CA ARG A 254 28.47 -4.61 3.46
C ARG A 254 28.44 -3.25 2.75
N GLN A 255 29.31 -3.01 1.77
CA GLN A 255 29.35 -1.75 1.01
C GLN A 255 28.30 -1.71 -0.11
N SER A 256 27.71 -2.85 -0.47
CA SER A 256 26.68 -2.96 -1.51
C SER A 256 25.28 -3.07 -0.91
N GLN A 257 25.10 -2.77 0.38
CA GLN A 257 23.81 -2.76 1.04
C GLN A 257 23.79 -1.74 2.18
N ASP A 258 22.66 -1.06 2.36
CA ASP A 258 22.43 -0.11 3.45
C ASP A 258 21.31 -0.61 4.36
N LEU A 259 21.57 -0.62 5.67
CA LEU A 259 20.57 -0.90 6.69
C LEU A 259 19.89 0.41 7.09
N LEU A 260 18.63 0.57 6.71
CA LEU A 260 17.80 1.74 7.00
C LEU A 260 16.90 1.43 8.20
N ILE A 261 17.49 1.52 9.40
CA ILE A 261 16.86 1.10 10.66
C ILE A 261 15.56 1.87 10.93
N SER A 262 15.52 3.18 10.66
CA SER A 262 14.32 4.01 10.83
C SER A 262 13.16 3.64 9.91
N GLU A 263 13.42 2.82 8.88
CA GLU A 263 12.45 2.39 7.87
C GLU A 263 12.19 0.87 7.90
N ASP A 264 12.79 0.15 8.85
CA ASP A 264 12.78 -1.33 8.90
C ASP A 264 13.14 -1.99 7.55
N ARG A 265 14.17 -1.45 6.86
CA ARG A 265 14.49 -1.79 5.47
C ARG A 265 15.97 -2.09 5.26
N ILE A 266 16.27 -3.05 4.37
CA ILE A 266 17.62 -3.25 3.80
C ILE A 266 17.57 -2.81 2.33
N LYS A 267 18.38 -1.81 1.96
CA LYS A 267 18.52 -1.31 0.59
C LYS A 267 19.72 -1.98 -0.06
N VAL A 268 19.57 -2.48 -1.29
CA VAL A 268 20.68 -3.05 -2.08
C VAL A 268 20.78 -2.29 -3.40
N PRO A 269 21.61 -1.25 -3.50
CA PRO A 269 21.76 -0.46 -4.71
C PRO A 269 22.57 -1.19 -5.79
N GLY A 270 22.41 -0.78 -7.05
CA GLY A 270 23.27 -1.21 -8.15
C GLY A 270 23.05 -2.64 -8.63
N LEU A 271 21.93 -3.29 -8.27
CA LEU A 271 21.52 -4.55 -8.88
C LEU A 271 21.10 -4.28 -10.33
N THR A 272 21.87 -4.83 -11.27
CA THR A 272 21.58 -4.69 -12.71
C THR A 272 20.61 -5.74 -13.23
N ASN A 273 20.46 -6.88 -12.54
CA ASN A 273 19.51 -7.95 -12.84
C ASN A 273 19.03 -8.63 -11.54
N LEU A 274 17.76 -9.07 -11.50
CA LEU A 274 17.20 -9.93 -10.45
C LEU A 274 17.15 -11.40 -10.92
N ASP A 275 18.27 -11.92 -11.39
CA ASP A 275 18.42 -13.25 -12.03
C ASP A 275 18.86 -14.36 -11.07
N GLY A 276 18.49 -14.24 -9.79
CA GLY A 276 18.98 -15.09 -8.71
C GLY A 276 17.95 -15.39 -7.64
N GLN A 277 18.36 -16.22 -6.67
CA GLN A 277 17.63 -16.40 -5.42
C GLN A 277 18.26 -15.52 -4.35
N TYR A 278 17.43 -14.81 -3.59
CA TYR A 278 17.85 -13.87 -2.55
C TYR A 278 17.26 -14.27 -1.21
N VAL A 279 18.04 -14.14 -0.14
CA VAL A 279 17.64 -14.46 1.23
C VAL A 279 18.21 -13.42 2.19
N VAL A 280 17.51 -13.16 3.30
CA VAL A 280 18.06 -12.36 4.39
C VAL A 280 18.69 -13.31 5.41
N LEU A 281 19.99 -13.14 5.64
CA LEU A 281 20.75 -13.88 6.63
C LEU A 281 20.98 -13.03 7.87
N ILE A 282 21.06 -13.72 9.01
CA ILE A 282 21.63 -13.19 10.25
C ILE A 282 22.84 -14.04 10.64
N SER A 283 23.95 -13.38 10.99
CA SER A 283 25.22 -13.99 11.43
C SER A 283 25.55 -13.67 12.88
#